data_AF-U2FH52-F1
#
_entry.id   AF-U2FH52-F1
#
_cell.length_a   1.000
_cell.length_b   1.000
_cell.length_c   1.000
_cell.angle_alpha   90.00
_cell.angle_beta   90.00
_cell.angle_gamma   90.00
#
_symmetry.space_group_name_H-M   'P 1'
#
loop_
_entity.id
_entity.type
_entity.pdbx_description
1 polymer ?
#
loop_
_entity_poly.entity_id
_entity_poly.type
_entity_poly.pdbx_seq_one_letter_code
_entity_poly.pdbx_strand_id
1 'polypeptide(L)'
;MTYQSDALMIEGITEGHYAITSDDGFAPHISVHDADGDRMFTLPSGWTPEQINAAIAVYDRGYRHGEKFGASKAQRAIRDALGIVH
;
A
#
# COMPACT_ATOMS: atom_id res chain seq x y z
N MET A 1 20.52 11.21 -17.61
CA MET A 1 19.16 10.66 -17.74
C MET A 1 18.46 10.90 -16.42
N THR A 2 17.59 11.91 -16.38
CA THR A 2 16.68 12.12 -15.25
C THR A 2 15.59 11.05 -15.37
N TYR A 3 15.72 9.97 -14.61
CA TYR A 3 14.59 9.08 -14.32
C TYR A 3 13.66 9.89 -13.42
N GLN A 4 12.87 10.77 -14.03
CA GLN A 4 11.74 11.38 -13.36
C GLN A 4 10.68 10.29 -13.35
N SER A 5 10.78 9.40 -12.36
CA SER A 5 9.76 8.39 -12.09
C SER A 5 8.45 9.15 -11.92
N ASP A 6 7.52 8.95 -12.86
CA ASP A 6 6.24 9.64 -12.90
C ASP A 6 5.38 9.03 -11.77
N ALA A 7 5.65 9.50 -10.57
CA ALA A 7 5.03 9.05 -9.34
C ALA A 7 3.56 9.49 -9.34
N LEU A 8 2.70 8.69 -9.97
CA LEU A 8 1.29 8.98 -10.11
C LEU A 8 0.60 8.74 -8.77
N MET A 9 0.17 9.82 -8.12
CA MET A 9 -0.70 9.75 -6.95
C MET A 9 -2.05 9.14 -7.34
N ILE A 10 -2.52 8.21 -6.51
CA ILE A 10 -3.81 7.56 -6.68
C ILE A 10 -4.85 8.38 -5.92
N GLU A 11 -5.89 8.83 -6.63
CA GLU A 11 -7.02 9.55 -6.03
C GLU A 11 -8.01 8.59 -5.35
N GLY A 12 -8.84 9.11 -4.45
CA GLY A 12 -9.86 8.33 -3.73
C GLY A 12 -9.31 7.46 -2.59
N ILE A 13 -8.12 7.78 -2.10
CA ILE A 13 -7.52 7.15 -0.92
C ILE A 13 -8.13 7.75 0.36
N THR A 14 -8.24 6.92 1.39
CA THR A 14 -8.76 7.28 2.71
C THR A 14 -8.05 8.52 3.26
N GLU A 15 -8.82 9.44 3.81
CA GLU A 15 -8.30 10.69 4.37
C GLU A 15 -7.17 10.43 5.40
N GLY A 16 -6.13 11.26 5.37
CA GLY A 16 -4.92 11.06 6.17
C GLY A 16 -3.93 10.03 5.61
N HIS A 17 -4.18 9.50 4.41
CA HIS A 17 -3.26 8.60 3.70
C HIS A 17 -3.17 9.00 2.23
N TYR A 18 -2.04 8.67 1.61
CA TYR A 18 -1.90 8.79 0.16
C TYR A 18 -1.13 7.60 -0.41
N ALA A 19 -1.46 7.25 -1.66
CA ALA A 19 -0.82 6.15 -2.36
C ALA A 19 -0.16 6.66 -3.65
N ILE A 20 1.05 6.19 -3.91
CA ILE A 20 1.86 6.60 -5.04
C ILE A 20 2.20 5.36 -5.85
N THR A 21 1.92 5.39 -7.15
CA THR A 21 2.41 4.38 -8.08
C THR A 21 3.84 4.71 -8.46
N SER A 22 4.74 3.75 -8.32
CA SER A 22 6.15 3.87 -8.69
C SER A 22 6.49 2.83 -9.76
N ASP A 23 7.03 3.29 -10.88
CA ASP A 23 7.48 2.45 -12.01
C ASP A 23 9.01 2.48 -12.16
N ASP A 24 9.74 1.98 -11.15
CA ASP A 24 11.21 1.92 -11.18
C ASP A 24 11.81 0.92 -12.22
N GLY A 25 11.06 0.57 -13.27
CA GLY A 25 11.51 -0.26 -14.40
C GLY A 25 11.67 -1.75 -14.11
N PHE A 26 11.82 -2.16 -12.84
CA PHE A 26 11.97 -3.57 -12.44
C PHE A 26 10.67 -4.24 -12.02
N ALA A 27 9.83 -3.54 -11.25
CA ALA A 27 8.50 -4.01 -10.87
C ALA A 27 7.62 -2.80 -10.49
N PRO A 28 6.55 -2.52 -11.25
CA PRO A 28 5.63 -1.47 -10.88
C PRO A 28 4.94 -1.84 -9.56
N HIS A 29 4.98 -0.92 -8.60
CA HIS A 29 4.42 -1.11 -7.26
C HIS A 29 3.74 0.17 -6.77
N ILE A 30 2.93 0.04 -5.73
CA ILE A 30 2.23 1.16 -5.11
C ILE A 30 2.75 1.30 -3.69
N SER A 31 3.23 2.49 -3.33
CA SER A 31 3.65 2.82 -1.97
C SER A 31 2.55 3.58 -1.26
N VAL A 32 2.13 3.12 -0.08
CA VAL A 32 1.15 3.80 0.76
C VAL A 32 1.87 4.52 1.88
N HIS A 33 1.54 5.79 2.07
CA HIS A 33 2.11 6.70 3.06
C HIS A 33 1.00 7.25 3.97
N ASP A 34 1.38 7.61 5.18
CA ASP A 34 0.49 8.36 6.08
C ASP A 34 0.55 9.88 5.83
N ALA A 35 -0.19 10.66 6.63
CA ALA A 35 -0.23 12.11 6.53
C ALA A 35 1.11 12.82 6.84
N ASP A 36 1.98 12.20 7.64
CA ASP A 36 3.32 12.69 7.95
C ASP A 36 4.34 12.37 6.84
N GLY A 37 3.93 11.53 5.88
CA GLY A 37 4.69 11.13 4.71
C GLY A 37 5.50 9.86 4.91
N ASP A 38 5.36 9.21 6.07
CA ASP A 38 6.04 7.98 6.39
C ASP A 38 5.44 6.82 5.58
N ARG A 39 6.32 6.05 4.92
CA ARG A 39 5.89 4.91 4.11
C ARG A 39 5.45 3.77 5.02
N MET A 40 4.16 3.46 4.99
CA MET A 40 3.56 2.42 5.81
C MET A 40 3.82 1.03 5.23
N PHE A 41 3.51 0.82 3.94
CA PHE A 41 3.69 -0.46 3.26
C PHE A 41 3.67 -0.29 1.73
N THR A 42 4.08 -1.34 1.02
CA THR A 42 4.03 -1.42 -0.44
C THR A 42 3.05 -2.51 -0.90
N LEU A 43 2.40 -2.25 -2.04
CA LEU A 43 1.44 -3.10 -2.72
C LEU A 43 1.91 -3.35 -4.16
N PRO A 44 1.43 -4.43 -4.80
CA PRO A 44 1.58 -4.60 -6.25
C PRO A 44 0.92 -3.45 -7.02
N SER A 45 1.40 -3.18 -8.23
CA SER A 45 0.70 -2.28 -9.16
C SER A 45 -0.62 -2.86 -9.66
N GLY A 46 -1.49 -1.98 -10.16
CA GLY A 46 -2.78 -2.36 -10.76
C GLY A 46 -3.94 -2.47 -9.76
N TRP A 47 -3.74 -2.03 -8.52
CA TRP A 47 -4.79 -2.05 -7.49
C TRP A 47 -5.72 -0.85 -7.61
N THR A 48 -7.00 -1.07 -7.36
CA THR A 48 -7.98 0.02 -7.32
C THR A 48 -7.89 0.80 -6.00
N PRO A 49 -8.31 2.08 -5.96
CA PRO A 49 -8.38 2.85 -4.73
C PRO A 49 -9.13 2.14 -3.60
N GLU A 50 -10.20 1.42 -3.93
CA GLU A 50 -10.99 0.64 -2.98
C GLU A 50 -10.19 -0.51 -2.34
N GLN A 51 -9.39 -1.23 -3.13
CA GLN A 51 -8.51 -2.29 -2.63
C GLN A 51 -7.39 -1.74 -1.75
N ILE A 52 -6.84 -0.58 -2.11
CA ILE A 52 -5.83 0.11 -1.32
C ILE A 52 -6.44 0.56 0.02
N ASN A 53 -7.65 1.13 -0.01
CA ASN A 53 -8.37 1.51 1.21
C ASN A 53 -8.68 0.30 2.10
N ALA A 54 -9.05 -0.84 1.52
CA ALA A 54 -9.22 -2.08 2.28
C ALA A 54 -7.91 -2.53 2.94
N ALA A 55 -6.78 -2.43 2.23
CA ALA A 55 -5.46 -2.71 2.79
C ALA A 55 -5.09 -1.75 3.93
N ILE A 56 -5.36 -0.45 3.79
CA ILE A 56 -5.17 0.55 4.85
C ILE A 56 -6.03 0.20 6.07
N ALA A 57 -7.30 -0.14 5.89
CA ALA A 57 -8.19 -0.51 6.98
C ALA A 57 -7.72 -1.77 7.73
N VAL A 58 -7.23 -2.78 7.00
CA VAL A 58 -6.64 -3.99 7.58
C VAL A 58 -5.35 -3.65 8.34
N TYR A 59 -4.51 -2.77 7.78
CA TYR A 59 -3.29 -2.31 8.42
C TYR A 59 -3.57 -1.55 9.71
N ASP A 60 -4.46 -0.56 9.69
CA ASP A 60 -4.84 0.24 10.86
C ASP A 60 -5.42 -0.65 11.97
N ARG A 61 -6.26 -1.62 11.60
CA ARG A 61 -6.81 -2.60 12.54
C ARG A 61 -5.71 -3.47 13.16
N GLY A 62 -4.72 -3.92 12.38
CA GLY A 62 -3.59 -4.70 12.87
C GLY A 62 -2.65 -3.89 13.77
N TYR A 63 -2.39 -2.63 13.40
CA TYR A 63 -1.56 -1.69 14.17
C TYR A 63 -2.20 -1.34 15.52
N ARG A 64 -3.50 -1.00 15.52
CA ARG A 64 -4.27 -0.73 16.75
C ARG A 64 -4.36 -1.91 17.70
N HIS A 65 -4.28 -3.14 17.18
CA HIS A 65 -4.29 -4.34 18.02
C HIS A 65 -2.93 -4.63 18.71
N GLY A 66 -1.92 -3.77 18.53
CA GLY A 66 -0.62 -3.90 19.20
C GLY A 66 0.29 -4.95 18.59
N GLU A 67 -0.06 -5.49 17.42
CA GLU A 67 0.83 -6.39 16.70
C GLU A 67 1.97 -5.56 16.09
N LYS A 68 3.11 -5.49 16.76
CA LYS A 68 4.38 -5.01 16.16
C LYS A 68 4.79 -5.80 14.90
N PHE A 69 4.09 -6.89 14.59
CA PHE A 69 4.15 -7.69 13.37
C PHE A 69 3.04 -7.33 12.34
N GLY A 70 2.30 -6.24 12.57
CA GLY A 70 1.09 -5.84 11.86
C GLY A 70 1.30 -5.63 10.37
N ALA A 71 2.45 -5.13 9.93
CA ALA A 71 2.75 -4.97 8.52
C ALA A 71 2.86 -6.33 7.79
N SER A 72 3.60 -7.30 8.36
CA SER A 72 3.76 -8.63 7.76
C SER A 72 2.47 -9.46 7.83
N LYS A 73 1.72 -9.35 8.92
CA LYS A 73 0.41 -10.01 9.05
C LYS A 73 -0.66 -9.36 8.18
N ALA A 74 -0.68 -8.03 8.07
CA ALA A 74 -1.56 -7.33 7.16
C ALA A 74 -1.21 -7.69 5.72
N GLN A 75 0.07 -7.63 5.32
CA GLN A 75 0.51 -8.11 4.00
C GLN A 75 0.12 -9.57 3.76
N ARG A 76 0.23 -10.44 4.77
CA ARG A 76 -0.22 -11.84 4.65
C ARG A 76 -1.73 -11.96 4.53
N ALA A 77 -2.51 -11.26 5.33
CA ALA A 77 -3.97 -11.28 5.31
C ALA A 77 -4.51 -10.69 4.01
N ILE A 78 -3.88 -9.64 3.51
CA ILE A 78 -4.14 -9.02 2.21
C ILE A 78 -3.81 -10.02 1.09
N ARG A 79 -2.65 -10.68 1.15
CA ARG A 79 -2.24 -11.71 0.19
C ARG A 79 -3.20 -12.90 0.17
N ASP A 80 -3.68 -13.33 1.34
CA ASP A 80 -4.62 -14.42 1.54
C ASP A 80 -6.03 -14.05 1.03
N ALA A 81 -6.51 -12.86 1.38
CA ALA A 81 -7.81 -12.33 0.94
C ALA A 81 -7.90 -12.13 -0.58
N LEU A 82 -6.77 -11.92 -1.25
CA LEU A 82 -6.68 -11.76 -2.70
C LEU A 82 -6.35 -13.06 -3.43
N GLY A 83 -6.26 -14.18 -2.72
CA GLY A 83 -5.98 -15.48 -3.34
C GLY A 83 -4.62 -15.56 -4.03
N ILE A 84 -3.65 -14.73 -3.64
CA ILE A 84 -2.25 -14.83 -4.09
C ILE A 84 -1.61 -15.98 -3.29
N VAL A 85 -2.07 -17.19 -3.57
CA VAL A 85 -1.49 -18.45 -3.13
C VAL A 85 -0.63 -18.93 -4.29
N HIS A 86 0.67 -19.08 -4.05
CA HIS A 86 1.56 -19.78 -4.97
C HIS A 86 1.34 -21.29 -4.80
#